data_AF-A0A842VDM9-F1
#
_entry.id   AF-A0A842VDM9-F1
#
_cell.length_a   1.000
_cell.length_b   1.000
_cell.length_c   1.000
_cell.angle_alpha   90.00
_cell.angle_beta   90.00
_cell.angle_gamma   90.00
#
_symmetry.space_group_name_H-M   'P 1'
#
loop_
_entity.id
_entity.type
_entity.pdbx_description
1 polymer ?
#
loop_
_entity_poly.entity_id
_entity_poly.type
_entity_poly.pdbx_seq_one_letter_code
_entity_poly.pdbx_strand_id
1 'polypeptide(L)'
;MDFISSCLRFHYYISQNRSVFWLEKDQWNLISKNFGTPIEINIENTPLVSITKNQNFIASLYKNDKYNQEIEIYRYDFKDSKPVNKDTYTVIDNFIESFGFDYIEFIVEQSSTSLNRNLVTNLNNHIYLVKNKPGKDHWLNIEECPEKINVIINEKFKGTIRNEDTLL
;
A
#
# COMPACT_ATOMS: atom_id res chain seq x y z
N MET A 1 -12.59 -17.34 -22.36
CA MET A 1 -12.09 -15.95 -22.21
C MET A 1 -12.12 -15.68 -20.71
N ASP A 2 -11.19 -16.30 -19.96
CA ASP A 2 -11.34 -16.56 -18.51
C ASP A 2 -10.25 -15.91 -17.65
N PHE A 3 -9.37 -15.12 -18.28
CA PHE A 3 -8.20 -14.50 -17.66
C PHE A 3 -8.55 -13.63 -16.43
N ILE A 4 -9.67 -12.90 -16.52
CA ILE A 4 -10.12 -11.98 -15.47
C ILE A 4 -10.81 -12.73 -14.32
N SER A 5 -11.58 -13.79 -14.63
CA SER A 5 -12.41 -14.50 -13.64
C SER A 5 -11.58 -15.29 -12.61
N SER A 6 -10.53 -15.99 -13.06
CA SER A 6 -9.68 -16.80 -12.19
C SER A 6 -8.86 -15.97 -11.19
N CYS A 7 -8.33 -14.83 -11.63
CA CYS A 7 -7.57 -13.92 -10.77
C CYS A 7 -8.49 -13.20 -9.76
N LEU A 8 -9.71 -12.84 -10.17
CA LEU A 8 -10.68 -12.20 -9.27
C LEU A 8 -11.08 -13.07 -8.07
N ARG A 9 -11.28 -14.38 -8.27
CA ARG A 9 -11.64 -15.31 -7.18
C ARG A 9 -10.48 -15.52 -6.21
N PHE A 10 -9.27 -15.68 -6.75
CA PHE A 10 -8.03 -15.77 -5.97
C PHE A 10 -7.82 -14.50 -5.13
N HIS A 11 -8.02 -13.32 -5.72
CA HIS A 11 -7.95 -12.04 -5.00
C HIS A 11 -9.01 -11.91 -3.90
N TYR A 12 -10.25 -12.32 -4.16
CA TYR A 12 -11.31 -12.31 -3.16
C TYR A 12 -10.91 -13.15 -1.93
N TYR A 13 -10.32 -14.31 -2.14
CA TYR A 13 -9.91 -15.17 -1.04
C TYR A 13 -8.71 -14.62 -0.25
N ILE A 14 -7.72 -14.00 -0.89
CA ILE A 14 -6.63 -13.34 -0.14
C ILE A 14 -7.16 -12.14 0.64
N SER A 15 -8.22 -11.49 0.14
CA SER A 15 -8.82 -10.32 0.75
C SER A 15 -9.67 -10.59 2.00
N GLN A 16 -9.72 -11.83 2.53
CA GLN A 16 -10.51 -12.25 3.72
C GLN A 16 -10.30 -11.31 4.93
N ASN A 17 -11.02 -10.19 4.93
CA ASN A 17 -10.97 -9.04 5.86
C ASN A 17 -9.76 -8.10 5.75
N ARG A 18 -9.00 -8.12 4.65
CA ARG A 18 -7.92 -7.13 4.40
C ARG A 18 -8.02 -6.60 2.98
N SER A 19 -7.76 -5.31 2.81
CA SER A 19 -7.64 -4.73 1.48
C SER A 19 -6.34 -5.21 0.83
N VAL A 20 -6.45 -5.82 -0.35
CA VAL A 20 -5.32 -6.28 -1.15
C VAL A 20 -5.29 -5.47 -2.43
N PHE A 21 -4.14 -4.89 -2.72
CA PHE A 21 -3.86 -4.20 -3.96
C PHE A 21 -2.77 -4.95 -4.71
N TRP A 22 -2.68 -4.73 -6.02
CA TRP A 22 -1.60 -5.30 -6.81
C TRP A 22 -1.04 -4.27 -7.79
N LEU A 23 0.23 -4.43 -8.09
CA LEU A 23 1.00 -3.62 -9.03
C LEU A 23 1.72 -4.57 -9.98
N GLU A 24 1.98 -4.15 -11.22
CA GLU A 24 2.92 -4.89 -12.07
C GLU A 24 4.34 -4.76 -11.50
N LYS A 25 5.17 -5.80 -11.68
CA LYS A 25 6.56 -5.77 -11.22
C LYS A 25 7.36 -4.59 -11.77
N ASP A 26 7.13 -4.18 -13.01
CA ASP A 26 7.83 -3.03 -13.58
C ASP A 26 7.46 -1.72 -12.88
N GLN A 27 6.19 -1.54 -12.51
CA GLN A 27 5.74 -0.41 -11.70
C GLN A 27 6.36 -0.45 -10.31
N TRP A 28 6.41 -1.63 -9.69
CA TRP A 28 7.08 -1.83 -8.41
C TRP A 28 8.56 -1.49 -8.47
N ASN A 29 9.26 -1.94 -9.52
CA ASN A 29 10.67 -1.68 -9.74
C ASN A 29 10.99 -0.17 -9.89
N LEU A 30 10.03 0.63 -10.36
CA LEU A 30 10.17 2.09 -10.40
C LEU A 30 10.03 2.71 -9.00
N ILE A 31 9.07 2.22 -8.22
CA ILE A 31 8.83 2.68 -6.84
C ILE A 31 10.01 2.27 -5.94
N SER A 32 10.49 1.03 -6.09
CA SER A 32 11.48 0.40 -5.22
C SER A 32 12.87 1.00 -5.28
N LYS A 33 13.22 1.65 -6.39
CA LYS A 33 14.48 2.40 -6.53
C LYS A 33 14.63 3.54 -5.52
N ASN A 34 13.52 4.04 -4.98
CA ASN A 34 13.53 5.19 -4.08
C ASN A 34 13.47 4.79 -2.58
N PHE A 35 13.65 3.51 -2.26
CA PHE A 35 13.55 3.02 -0.90
C PHE A 35 14.52 3.69 0.08
N GLY A 36 14.02 3.98 1.30
CA GLY A 36 14.74 4.72 2.35
C GLY A 36 14.62 6.25 2.24
N THR A 37 14.11 6.75 1.12
CA THR A 37 13.79 8.16 0.91
C THR A 37 12.27 8.28 0.76
N PRO A 38 11.60 9.08 1.60
CA PRO A 38 10.19 9.32 1.37
C PRO A 38 10.02 10.03 0.04
N ILE A 39 9.22 9.41 -0.81
CA ILE A 39 8.83 9.96 -2.11
C ILE A 39 7.38 10.36 -2.06
N GLU A 40 7.10 11.49 -2.69
CA GLU A 40 5.74 11.83 -3.07
C GLU A 40 5.32 10.89 -4.21
N ILE A 41 4.37 10.01 -3.93
CA ILE A 41 3.76 9.16 -4.96
C ILE A 41 2.49 9.88 -5.42
N ASN A 42 2.45 10.29 -6.69
CA ASN A 42 1.18 10.60 -7.32
C ASN A 42 0.41 9.30 -7.53
N ILE A 43 -0.46 9.01 -6.58
CA ILE A 43 -1.30 7.82 -6.56
C ILE A 43 -2.37 7.80 -7.66
N GLU A 44 -2.71 8.94 -8.29
CA GLU A 44 -3.75 9.02 -9.33
C GLU A 44 -3.43 8.13 -10.52
N ASN A 45 -2.15 7.93 -10.79
CA ASN A 45 -1.65 7.08 -11.86
C ASN A 45 -1.26 5.67 -11.40
N THR A 46 -1.65 5.29 -10.18
CA THR A 46 -1.36 3.97 -9.61
C THR A 46 -2.66 3.23 -9.30
N PRO A 47 -2.65 1.89 -9.24
CA PRO A 47 -3.76 1.11 -8.72
C PRO A 47 -4.23 1.52 -7.30
N LEU A 48 -3.37 2.23 -6.54
CA LEU A 48 -3.67 2.79 -5.22
C LEU A 48 -4.63 3.99 -5.28
N VAL A 49 -4.94 4.54 -6.47
CA VAL A 49 -5.94 5.62 -6.63
C VAL A 49 -7.30 5.26 -6.02
N SER A 50 -7.65 3.97 -6.07
CA SER A 50 -8.87 3.44 -5.50
C SER A 50 -8.98 3.59 -3.97
N ILE A 51 -7.84 3.79 -3.29
CA ILE A 51 -7.75 3.93 -1.84
C ILE A 51 -8.24 5.33 -1.39
N THR A 52 -8.24 6.32 -2.28
CA THR A 52 -8.23 7.73 -1.87
C THR A 52 -8.73 8.68 -2.94
N LYS A 53 -10.01 8.55 -3.22
CA LYS A 53 -10.73 9.72 -3.73
C LYS A 53 -10.67 10.80 -2.65
N ASN A 54 -9.99 11.91 -2.92
CA ASN A 54 -10.01 13.19 -2.17
C ASN A 54 -8.97 13.44 -1.05
N GLN A 55 -7.79 12.81 -1.03
CA GLN A 55 -6.80 13.10 0.03
C GLN A 55 -5.40 13.41 -0.52
N ASN A 56 -4.74 14.39 0.09
CA ASN A 56 -3.38 14.79 -0.29
C ASN A 56 -2.37 13.80 0.29
N PHE A 57 -1.68 13.09 -0.60
CA PHE A 57 -0.63 12.15 -0.24
C PHE A 57 0.69 12.86 -0.04
N ILE A 58 1.44 12.38 0.94
CA ILE A 58 2.69 13.03 1.34
C ILE A 58 3.87 12.11 1.10
N ALA A 59 3.83 10.85 1.55
CA ALA A 59 5.03 10.03 1.48
C ALA A 59 4.79 8.54 1.70
N SER A 60 5.67 7.74 1.09
CA SER A 60 5.84 6.33 1.42
C SER A 60 7.20 6.05 2.08
N LEU A 61 7.23 5.33 3.20
CA LEU A 61 8.48 4.77 3.74
C LEU A 61 8.50 3.26 3.53
N TYR A 62 9.61 2.78 2.97
CA TYR A 62 9.86 1.35 2.86
C TYR A 62 10.68 0.87 4.04
N LYS A 63 10.18 -0.17 4.70
CA LYS A 63 10.93 -0.90 5.72
C LYS A 63 11.27 -2.27 5.16
N ASN A 64 12.56 -2.51 4.97
CA ASN A 64 13.09 -3.83 4.68
C ASN A 64 13.70 -4.37 5.96
N ASP A 65 13.08 -5.39 6.56
CA ASP A 65 13.87 -6.32 7.36
C ASP A 65 14.15 -7.57 6.50
N LYS A 66 15.08 -8.42 6.94
CA LYS A 66 15.50 -9.61 6.17
C LYS A 66 14.34 -10.53 5.75
N TYR A 67 13.16 -10.38 6.36
CA TYR A 67 12.01 -11.27 6.18
C TYR A 67 10.73 -10.55 5.72
N ASN A 68 10.63 -9.23 5.87
CA ASN A 68 9.43 -8.46 5.60
C ASN A 68 9.74 -7.17 4.85
N GLN A 69 9.03 -7.02 3.74
CA GLN A 69 8.97 -5.80 2.96
C GLN A 69 7.67 -5.07 3.34
N GLU A 70 7.76 -3.86 3.87
CA GLU A 70 6.59 -3.05 4.23
C GLU A 70 6.63 -1.67 3.58
N ILE A 71 5.45 -1.16 3.21
CA ILE A 71 5.24 0.23 2.79
C ILE A 71 4.37 0.90 3.83
N GLU A 72 4.84 2.00 4.40
CA GLU A 72 4.01 2.92 5.18
C GLU A 72 3.57 4.07 4.28
N ILE A 73 2.27 4.37 4.26
CA ILE A 73 1.68 5.47 3.51
C ILE A 73 1.13 6.48 4.51
N TYR A 74 1.59 7.73 4.41
CA TYR A 74 1.17 8.83 5.26
C TYR A 74 0.22 9.76 4.47
N ARG A 75 -0.97 9.99 5.04
CA ARG A 75 -2.01 10.88 4.50
C ARG A 75 -2.25 12.00 5.50
N TYR A 76 -2.43 13.23 5.03
CA TYR A 76 -2.74 14.37 5.90
C TYR A 76 -4.16 14.86 5.67
N ASP A 77 -4.91 14.97 6.76
CA ASP A 77 -6.25 15.52 6.82
C ASP A 77 -6.33 16.52 7.98
N PHE A 78 -6.41 17.80 7.64
CA PHE A 78 -6.43 18.90 8.62
C PHE A 78 -7.70 18.91 9.48
N LYS A 79 -8.73 18.16 9.10
CA LYS A 79 -10.00 18.08 9.84
C LYS A 79 -9.91 17.10 11.01
N ASP A 80 -8.91 16.23 11.03
CA ASP A 80 -8.73 15.23 12.08
C ASP A 80 -7.94 15.81 13.26
N SER A 81 -8.30 15.43 14.49
CA SER A 81 -7.61 15.88 15.71
C SER A 81 -6.15 15.44 15.76
N LYS A 82 -5.84 14.33 15.10
CA LYS A 82 -4.50 13.87 14.76
C LYS A 82 -4.41 13.84 13.23
N PRO A 83 -3.81 14.84 12.60
CA PRO A 83 -4.04 15.10 11.18
C PRO A 83 -3.26 14.17 10.25
N VAL A 84 -2.45 13.24 10.76
CA VAL A 84 -1.69 12.31 9.92
C VAL A 84 -2.19 10.88 10.12
N ASN A 85 -2.64 10.27 9.02
CA ASN A 85 -3.12 8.90 8.98
C ASN A 85 -2.04 8.02 8.34
N LYS A 86 -1.49 7.07 9.10
CA LYS A 86 -0.48 6.12 8.64
C LYS A 86 -1.09 4.76 8.34
N ASP A 87 -1.05 4.32 7.10
CA ASP A 87 -1.40 2.96 6.71
C ASP A 87 -0.15 2.14 6.41
N THR A 88 -0.07 0.92 6.91
CA THR A 88 1.04 -0.01 6.59
C THR A 88 0.55 -1.11 5.66
N TYR A 89 1.36 -1.46 4.68
CA TYR A 89 1.09 -2.53 3.71
C TYR A 89 2.25 -3.51 3.72
N THR A 90 1.96 -4.79 3.86
CA THR A 90 2.94 -5.85 3.60
C THR A 90 3.04 -6.07 2.10
N VAL A 91 4.27 -6.03 1.60
CA VAL A 91 4.60 -6.31 0.20
C VAL A 91 4.90 -7.80 0.08
N ILE A 92 4.21 -8.44 -0.85
CA ILE A 92 4.49 -9.81 -1.27
C ILE A 92 5.10 -9.72 -2.66
N ASP A 93 6.42 -9.74 -2.70
CA ASP A 93 7.20 -9.95 -3.91
C ASP A 93 7.50 -11.45 -4.01
N ASN A 94 7.07 -12.08 -5.10
CA ASN A 94 7.09 -13.53 -5.29
C ASN A 94 6.13 -14.30 -4.35
N PHE A 95 4.85 -14.32 -4.73
CA PHE A 95 3.78 -14.97 -3.96
C PHE A 95 4.05 -16.47 -3.70
N ILE A 96 4.60 -17.18 -4.69
CA ILE A 96 4.86 -18.62 -4.59
C ILE A 96 5.95 -18.92 -3.56
N GLU A 97 7.03 -18.16 -3.61
CA GLU A 97 8.12 -18.31 -2.65
C GLU A 97 7.70 -17.90 -1.23
N SER A 98 6.89 -16.83 -1.12
CA SER A 98 6.45 -16.28 0.17
C SER A 98 5.55 -17.23 0.96
N PHE A 99 4.71 -18.02 0.29
CA PHE A 99 3.71 -18.86 0.96
C PHE A 99 3.86 -20.37 0.70
N GLY A 100 4.67 -20.76 -0.28
CA GLY A 100 4.81 -22.15 -0.71
C GLY A 100 3.65 -22.65 -1.58
N PHE A 101 3.89 -23.77 -2.26
CA PHE A 101 2.91 -24.38 -3.16
C PHE A 101 1.67 -24.89 -2.42
N ASP A 102 1.82 -25.51 -1.24
CA ASP A 102 0.69 -26.06 -0.48
C ASP A 102 -0.36 -24.99 -0.13
N TYR A 103 0.09 -23.79 0.26
CA TYR A 103 -0.82 -22.68 0.54
C TYR A 103 -1.51 -22.17 -0.73
N ILE A 104 -0.80 -22.15 -1.86
CA ILE A 104 -1.39 -21.77 -3.15
C ILE A 104 -2.44 -22.78 -3.59
N GLU A 105 -2.15 -24.07 -3.49
CA GLU A 105 -3.11 -25.13 -3.82
C GLU A 105 -4.37 -25.01 -2.96
N PHE A 106 -4.19 -24.75 -1.65
CA PHE A 106 -5.31 -24.44 -0.76
C PHE A 106 -6.12 -23.23 -1.25
N ILE A 107 -5.50 -22.10 -1.56
CA ILE A 107 -6.24 -20.93 -2.07
C ILE A 107 -6.93 -21.24 -3.40
N VAL A 108 -6.27 -21.98 -4.30
CA VAL A 108 -6.81 -22.35 -5.61
C VAL A 108 -8.08 -23.20 -5.45
N GLU A 109 -8.05 -24.18 -4.55
CA GLU A 109 -9.19 -25.01 -4.21
C GLU A 109 -10.33 -24.15 -3.64
N GLN A 110 -10.04 -23.31 -2.64
CA GLN A 110 -11.03 -22.44 -2.00
C GLN A 110 -11.61 -21.40 -2.97
N SER A 111 -10.82 -20.98 -3.96
CA SER A 111 -11.24 -20.01 -4.99
C SER A 111 -11.99 -20.66 -6.15
N SER A 112 -12.22 -21.98 -6.11
CA SER A 112 -12.84 -22.75 -7.20
C SER A 112 -12.20 -22.41 -8.57
N THR A 113 -10.86 -22.39 -8.59
CA THR A 113 -10.04 -22.11 -9.77
C THR A 113 -9.02 -23.23 -9.96
N SER A 114 -8.12 -23.10 -10.94
CA SER A 114 -7.07 -24.10 -11.19
C SER A 114 -5.70 -23.44 -11.21
N LEU A 115 -4.70 -24.15 -10.68
CA LEU A 115 -3.29 -23.76 -10.76
C LEU A 115 -2.76 -24.02 -12.17
N ASN A 116 -3.12 -23.13 -13.10
CA ASN A 116 -2.68 -23.19 -14.49
C ASN A 116 -1.57 -22.17 -14.76
N ARG A 117 -0.98 -22.25 -15.97
CA ARG A 117 0.10 -21.35 -16.40
C ARG A 117 -0.29 -19.88 -16.27
N ASN A 118 -1.54 -19.51 -16.51
CA ASN A 118 -1.98 -18.12 -16.44
C ASN A 118 -1.96 -17.61 -15.00
N LEU A 119 -2.44 -18.40 -14.03
CA LEU A 119 -2.38 -18.02 -12.62
C LEU A 119 -0.93 -17.90 -12.15
N VAL A 120 -0.08 -18.88 -12.47
CA VAL A 120 1.35 -18.83 -12.13
C VAL A 120 2.03 -17.60 -12.74
N THR A 121 1.78 -17.31 -14.02
CA THR A 121 2.30 -16.10 -14.68
C THR A 121 1.79 -14.84 -14.00
N ASN A 122 0.51 -14.78 -13.63
CA ASN A 122 -0.06 -13.63 -12.93
C ASN A 122 0.59 -13.41 -11.56
N LEU A 123 0.73 -14.46 -10.74
CA LEU A 123 1.39 -14.43 -9.43
C LEU A 123 2.86 -14.00 -9.51
N ASN A 124 3.54 -14.37 -10.59
CA ASN A 124 4.94 -14.04 -10.80
C ASN A 124 5.17 -12.65 -11.39
N ASN A 125 4.18 -12.06 -12.07
CA ASN A 125 4.32 -10.76 -12.73
C ASN A 125 3.79 -9.59 -11.90
N HIS A 126 3.12 -9.87 -10.78
CA HIS A 126 2.55 -8.86 -9.91
C HIS A 126 3.18 -8.88 -8.53
N ILE A 127 3.11 -7.72 -7.89
CA ILE A 127 3.41 -7.50 -6.48
C ILE A 127 2.09 -7.26 -5.78
N TYR A 128 1.90 -7.92 -4.64
CA TYR A 128 0.69 -7.76 -3.85
C TYR A 128 0.97 -6.91 -2.62
N LEU A 129 0.11 -5.93 -2.36
CA LEU A 129 0.17 -5.05 -1.21
C LEU A 129 -1.02 -5.36 -0.32
N VAL A 130 -0.76 -5.98 0.83
CA VAL A 130 -1.79 -6.36 1.79
C VAL A 130 -1.84 -5.30 2.88
N LYS A 131 -2.96 -4.58 2.97
CA LYS A 131 -3.17 -3.58 4.02
C LYS A 131 -3.18 -4.26 5.39
N ASN A 132 -2.29 -3.81 6.27
CA ASN A 132 -2.23 -4.25 7.65
C ASN A 132 -3.34 -3.59 8.48
N LYS A 133 -3.68 -4.23 9.60
CA LYS A 133 -4.61 -3.64 10.55
C LYS A 133 -4.01 -2.36 11.13
N PRO A 134 -4.82 -1.30 11.36
CA PRO A 134 -4.35 -0.09 12.02
C PRO A 134 -3.62 -0.38 13.33
N GLY A 135 -2.42 0.18 13.47
CA GLY A 135 -1.64 0.16 14.71
C GLY A 135 -2.00 1.30 15.66
N LYS A 136 -1.29 1.38 16.79
CA LYS A 136 -1.42 2.52 17.74
C LYS A 136 -0.94 3.85 17.14
N ASP A 137 -0.11 3.75 16.13
CA ASP A 137 0.51 4.82 15.34
C ASP A 137 -0.24 5.08 14.02
N HIS A 138 -1.50 4.60 13.91
CA HIS A 138 -2.33 4.88 12.74
C HIS A 138 -2.72 6.37 12.67
N TRP A 139 -2.93 7.00 13.82
CA TRP A 139 -3.28 8.41 13.94
C TRP A 139 -2.14 9.13 14.65
N LEU A 140 -1.50 10.06 13.95
CA LEU A 140 -0.32 10.76 14.39
C LEU A 140 -0.52 12.27 14.34
N ASN A 141 0.07 12.97 15.30
CA ASN A 141 0.42 14.37 15.15
C ASN A 141 1.63 14.50 14.22
N ILE A 142 1.84 15.69 13.69
CA ILE A 142 2.97 15.98 12.79
C ILE A 142 4.31 15.69 13.50
N GLU A 143 4.41 15.99 14.80
CA GLU A 143 5.61 15.77 15.61
C GLU A 143 5.86 14.29 15.91
N GLU A 144 4.83 13.44 15.83
CA GLU A 144 4.94 11.99 16.02
C GLU A 144 5.42 11.27 14.73
N CYS A 145 5.46 11.98 13.60
CA CYS A 145 5.91 11.43 12.32
C CYS A 145 7.44 11.36 12.22
N PRO A 146 8.01 10.43 11.44
CA PRO A 146 9.43 10.46 11.11
C PRO A 146 9.84 11.81 10.52
N GLU A 147 11.02 12.32 10.88
CA GLU A 147 11.49 13.68 10.51
C GLU A 147 11.34 13.98 9.02
N LYS A 148 11.71 13.03 8.17
CA LYS A 148 11.61 13.18 6.71
C LYS A 148 10.16 13.36 6.22
N ILE A 149 9.19 12.73 6.89
CA ILE A 149 7.75 12.91 6.58
C ILE A 149 7.29 14.28 7.06
N ASN A 150 7.68 14.67 8.28
CA ASN A 150 7.37 15.97 8.86
C ASN A 150 7.84 17.12 7.95
N VAL A 151 9.06 17.04 7.40
CA VAL A 151 9.57 18.01 6.42
C VAL A 151 8.65 18.14 5.21
N ILE A 152 8.25 17.03 4.59
CA ILE A 152 7.38 17.05 3.39
C ILE A 152 5.99 17.62 3.72
N ILE A 153 5.40 17.24 4.86
CA ILE A 153 4.12 17.79 5.32
C ILE A 153 4.23 19.31 5.47
N ASN A 154 5.26 19.77 6.19
CA ASN A 154 5.44 21.20 6.41
C ASN A 154 5.70 21.96 5.11
N GLU A 155 6.51 21.44 4.20
CA GLU A 155 6.77 22.10 2.90
C GLU A 155 5.49 22.24 2.07
N LYS A 156 4.66 21.19 2.04
CA LYS A 156 3.40 21.19 1.28
C LYS A 156 2.29 22.04 1.91
N PHE A 157 2.21 22.07 3.24
CA PHE A 157 1.05 22.65 3.95
C PHE A 157 1.37 23.88 4.81
N LYS A 158 2.63 24.37 4.84
CA LYS A 158 3.05 25.59 5.55
C LYS A 158 2.19 26.83 5.26
N GLY A 159 1.61 26.93 4.05
CA GLY A 159 0.75 28.03 3.64
C GLY A 159 -0.71 27.90 4.10
N THR A 160 -1.19 26.68 4.32
CA THR A 160 -2.58 26.39 4.71
C THR A 160 -2.76 26.50 6.21
N ILE A 161 -1.78 26.03 6.99
CA ILE A 161 -1.80 26.06 8.47
C ILE A 161 -1.86 27.50 9.01
N ARG A 162 -1.23 28.47 8.33
CA ARG A 162 -1.19 29.86 8.79
C ARG A 162 -2.50 30.64 8.62
N ASN A 163 -3.37 30.23 7.70
CA ASN A 163 -4.58 31.00 7.37
C ASN A 163 -5.80 30.63 8.24
N GLU A 164 -5.81 29.46 8.89
CA GLU A 164 -6.92 29.06 9.77
C GLU A 164 -6.73 29.62 11.21
N ASP A 165 -5.49 29.88 11.64
CA ASP A 165 -5.19 30.60 12.89
C ASP A 165 -5.51 32.11 12.83
N THR A 166 -5.91 32.64 11.65
CA THR A 166 -6.30 34.05 11.47
C THR A 166 -7.82 34.27 11.38
N LEU A 167 -8.62 33.22 11.59
CA LEU A 167 -10.09 33.27 11.51
C LEU A 167 -10.80 33.07 12.87
N LEU A 168 -10.08 33.30 13.97
CA LEU A 168 -10.67 33.44 15.31
C LEU A 168 -10.78 34.92 15.73
#